data_AF-A0A2G9NUB7-F1
#
_entry.id   AF-A0A2G9NUB7-F1
#
_cell.length_a   1.000
_cell.length_b   1.000
_cell.length_c   1.000
_cell.angle_alpha   90.00
_cell.angle_beta   90.00
_cell.angle_gamma   90.00
#
_symmetry.space_group_name_H-M   'P 1'
#
loop_
_entity.id
_entity.type
_entity.pdbx_description
1 polymer ?
#
loop_
_entity_poly.entity_id
_entity_poly.type
_entity_poly.pdbx_seq_one_letter_code
_entity_poly.pdbx_strand_id
1 'polypeptide(L)'
;MVFDSLKKFVGGSDYSQAEDYVEIDLGQEERKSKVNVRPFVLRKFDDVNDILNSLREGYTIAIIDIANLRKKDVIELKRAVAKIKKTTEALEGNITGFGENIIIATPQFAEISIPKLPQNSNDNSKLNSY
;
A
#
# COMPACT_ATOMS: atom_id res chain seq x y z
N MET A 1 15.57 30.62 -52.36
CA MET A 1 16.19 31.43 -51.29
C MET A 1 15.10 31.83 -50.30
N VAL A 2 14.86 31.01 -49.27
CA VAL A 2 13.86 31.29 -48.21
C VAL A 2 14.35 30.84 -46.82
N PHE A 3 15.66 30.61 -46.67
CA PHE A 3 16.29 30.17 -45.41
C PHE A 3 17.13 31.27 -44.71
N ASP A 4 17.28 32.46 -45.31
CA ASP A 4 18.16 33.50 -44.77
C ASP A 4 17.50 34.42 -43.72
N SER A 5 16.18 34.34 -43.52
CA SER A 5 15.47 35.22 -42.56
C SER A 5 15.26 34.60 -41.18
N LEU A 6 15.50 33.30 -41.00
CA LEU A 6 15.36 32.63 -39.69
C LEU A 6 16.68 32.52 -38.91
N LYS A 7 17.81 32.83 -39.56
CA LYS A 7 19.16 32.72 -38.96
C LYS A 7 19.61 33.97 -38.18
N LYS A 8 18.77 35.00 -38.08
CA LYS A 8 19.13 36.28 -37.44
C LYS A 8 18.56 36.48 -36.03
N PHE A 9 17.93 35.45 -35.44
CA PHE A 9 17.45 35.48 -34.05
C PHE A 9 18.21 34.51 -33.12
N VAL A 10 19.25 33.83 -33.63
CA VAL A 10 20.08 32.90 -32.84
C VAL A 10 21.53 33.37 -32.95
N GLY A 11 21.91 34.33 -32.11
CA GLY A 11 23.32 34.72 -31.99
C GLY A 11 23.56 36.04 -31.28
N GLY A 12 23.76 35.97 -29.96
CA GLY A 12 24.37 37.02 -29.13
C GLY A 12 23.55 37.27 -27.87
N SER A 13 24.04 37.11 -26.64
CA SER A 13 25.32 36.67 -26.09
C SER A 13 25.14 36.75 -24.58
N ASP A 14 25.26 35.64 -23.86
CA ASP A 14 26.11 35.59 -22.65
C ASP A 14 26.19 34.16 -22.13
N TYR A 15 27.43 33.68 -22.05
CA TYR A 15 27.79 32.47 -21.34
C TYR A 15 27.59 32.71 -19.85
N SER A 16 26.51 32.16 -19.32
CA SER A 16 26.38 31.82 -17.91
C SER A 16 25.65 30.49 -17.87
N GLN A 17 26.41 29.44 -17.59
CA GLN A 17 25.94 28.09 -17.34
C GLN A 17 25.06 28.12 -16.09
N ALA A 18 23.84 28.60 -16.22
CA ALA A 18 22.77 28.38 -15.25
C ALA A 18 22.18 27.04 -15.65
N GLU A 19 22.63 25.98 -14.98
CA GLU A 19 21.85 24.75 -14.96
C GLU A 19 20.44 25.13 -14.52
N ASP A 20 19.43 24.63 -15.25
CA ASP A 20 18.02 24.75 -14.88
C ASP A 20 17.81 24.01 -13.56
N TYR A 21 18.16 24.67 -12.46
CA TYR A 21 17.86 24.21 -11.12
C TYR A 21 16.35 24.38 -10.91
N VAL A 22 15.64 23.26 -10.90
CA VAL A 22 14.31 23.21 -10.32
C VAL A 22 14.47 23.31 -8.81
N GLU A 23 14.22 24.50 -8.25
CA GLU A 23 14.03 24.64 -6.81
C GLU A 23 12.82 23.78 -6.41
N ILE A 24 13.11 22.66 -5.74
CA ILE A 24 12.07 21.89 -5.06
C ILE A 24 11.76 22.68 -3.79
N ASP A 25 10.62 23.35 -3.75
CA ASP A 25 10.05 23.93 -2.54
C ASP A 25 9.88 22.80 -1.50
N LEU A 26 10.90 22.60 -0.66
CA LEU A 26 10.91 21.69 0.50
C LEU A 26 10.01 22.21 1.64
N GLY A 27 9.24 23.28 1.37
CA GLY A 27 8.28 23.90 2.26
C GLY A 27 6.83 23.42 2.06
N GLN A 28 6.59 22.26 1.44
CA GLN A 28 5.31 21.60 1.65
C GLN A 28 5.27 21.16 3.10
N GLU A 29 4.64 21.98 3.96
CA GLU A 29 4.06 21.50 5.20
C GLU A 29 3.41 20.16 4.88
N GLU A 30 3.91 19.08 5.49
CA GLU A 30 3.26 17.78 5.44
C GLU A 30 1.84 18.02 5.94
N ARG A 31 0.90 18.26 5.01
CA ARG A 31 -0.51 18.35 5.33
C ARG A 31 -0.80 17.00 5.94
N LYS A 32 -0.94 16.95 7.27
CA LYS A 32 -1.31 15.76 8.02
C LYS A 32 -2.63 15.27 7.44
N SER A 33 -2.51 14.44 6.42
CA SER A 33 -3.64 13.92 5.69
C SER A 33 -4.27 12.94 6.65
N LYS A 34 -5.56 13.17 6.96
CA LYS A 34 -6.28 12.28 7.86
C LYS A 34 -6.18 10.87 7.29
N VAL A 35 -5.66 9.95 8.10
CA VAL A 35 -5.66 8.53 7.76
C VAL A 35 -7.11 8.07 7.70
N ASN A 36 -7.52 7.51 6.57
CA ASN A 36 -8.86 6.97 6.41
C ASN A 36 -8.89 5.51 6.83
N VAL A 37 -9.85 5.14 7.66
CA VAL A 37 -10.15 3.73 7.92
C VAL A 37 -11.42 3.39 7.16
N ARG A 38 -11.30 2.57 6.11
CA ARG A 38 -12.39 2.30 5.19
C ARG A 38 -12.82 0.82 5.24
N PRO A 39 -14.09 0.53 5.56
CA PRO A 39 -14.63 -0.81 5.45
C PRO A 39 -14.97 -1.15 4.00
N PHE A 40 -14.71 -2.39 3.61
CA PHE A 40 -15.02 -3.01 2.32
C PHE A 40 -15.75 -4.33 2.56
N VAL A 41 -16.64 -4.68 1.64
CA VAL A 41 -17.32 -5.97 1.64
C VAL A 41 -17.03 -6.65 0.31
N LEU A 42 -16.32 -7.77 0.36
CA LEU A 42 -15.93 -8.54 -0.80
C LEU A 42 -17.05 -9.53 -1.16
N ARG A 43 -17.90 -9.17 -2.14
CA ARG A 43 -19.05 -9.96 -2.60
C ARG A 43 -18.72 -10.77 -3.85
N LYS A 44 -17.87 -10.22 -4.71
CA LYS A 44 -17.36 -10.82 -5.96
C LYS A 44 -15.89 -10.44 -6.16
N PHE A 45 -15.18 -11.10 -7.06
CA PHE A 45 -13.77 -10.81 -7.32
C PHE A 45 -13.50 -9.38 -7.80
N ASP A 46 -14.42 -8.78 -8.57
CA ASP A 46 -14.24 -7.42 -9.09
C ASP A 46 -14.09 -6.37 -7.98
N ASP A 47 -14.71 -6.61 -6.81
CA ASP A 47 -14.69 -5.69 -5.65
C ASP A 47 -13.26 -5.50 -5.11
N VAL A 48 -12.33 -6.40 -5.47
CA VAL A 48 -10.90 -6.25 -5.17
C VAL A 48 -10.36 -4.94 -5.74
N ASN A 49 -10.84 -4.48 -6.90
CA ASN A 49 -10.29 -3.30 -7.56
C ASN A 49 -10.45 -2.04 -6.72
N ASP A 50 -11.58 -1.88 -6.02
CA ASP A 50 -11.83 -0.73 -5.13
C ASP A 50 -10.90 -0.73 -3.91
N ILE A 51 -10.61 -1.91 -3.37
CA ILE A 51 -9.65 -2.10 -2.27
C ILE A 51 -8.25 -1.71 -2.75
N LEU A 52 -7.83 -2.20 -3.92
CA LEU A 52 -6.51 -1.92 -4.47
C LEU A 52 -6.33 -0.43 -4.77
N ASN A 53 -7.35 0.24 -5.31
CA ASN A 53 -7.30 1.67 -5.56
C ASN A 53 -7.10 2.44 -4.25
N SER A 54 -7.86 2.08 -3.21
CA SER A 54 -7.74 2.72 -1.89
C SER A 54 -6.37 2.48 -1.23
N LEU A 55 -5.75 1.30 -1.42
CA LEU A 55 -4.41 1.02 -0.92
C LEU A 55 -3.33 1.81 -1.68
N ARG A 56 -3.47 1.96 -3.01
CA ARG A 56 -2.53 2.73 -3.84
C ARG A 56 -2.57 4.23 -3.58
N GLU A 57 -3.71 4.74 -3.11
CA GLU A 57 -3.83 6.12 -2.64
C GLU A 57 -2.88 6.40 -1.45
N GLY A 58 -2.52 5.37 -0.67
CA GLY A 58 -1.42 5.46 0.30
C GLY A 58 -1.76 6.09 1.66
N TYR A 59 -3.03 6.49 1.90
CA TYR A 59 -3.49 7.04 3.18
C TYR A 59 -4.72 6.33 3.77
N THR A 60 -5.04 5.13 3.28
CA THR A 60 -6.21 4.34 3.72
C THR A 60 -5.81 3.00 4.35
N ILE A 61 -6.30 2.75 5.56
CA ILE A 61 -6.34 1.43 6.20
C ILE A 61 -7.64 0.74 5.78
N ALA A 62 -7.51 -0.42 5.12
CA ALA A 62 -8.64 -1.19 4.61
C ALA A 62 -9.07 -2.27 5.60
N ILE A 63 -10.36 -2.29 5.97
CA ILE A 63 -11.00 -3.36 6.73
C ILE A 63 -11.91 -4.12 5.77
N ILE A 64 -11.63 -5.39 5.51
CA ILE A 64 -12.22 -6.13 4.39
C ILE A 64 -13.00 -7.32 4.94
N ASP A 65 -14.32 -7.30 4.81
CA ASP A 65 -15.18 -8.46 5.08
C ASP A 65 -15.21 -9.39 3.87
N ILE A 66 -14.77 -10.63 4.08
CA ILE A 66 -14.70 -11.68 3.07
C ILE A 66 -15.81 -12.75 3.19
N ALA A 67 -16.74 -12.60 4.14
CA ALA A 67 -17.75 -13.63 4.44
C ALA A 67 -18.57 -14.03 3.20
N ASN A 68 -18.95 -13.06 2.36
CA ASN A 68 -19.77 -13.30 1.17
C ASN A 68 -19.01 -14.10 0.12
N LEU A 69 -17.83 -13.64 -0.29
CA LEU A 69 -17.03 -14.35 -1.29
C LEU A 69 -16.58 -15.72 -0.77
N ARG A 70 -16.24 -15.85 0.52
CA ARG A 70 -15.85 -17.11 1.15
C ARG A 70 -16.94 -18.18 1.04
N LYS A 71 -18.20 -17.82 1.31
CA LYS A 71 -19.34 -18.75 1.20
C LYS A 71 -19.64 -19.14 -0.24
N LYS A 72 -19.37 -18.24 -1.19
CA LYS A 72 -19.68 -18.42 -2.61
C LYS A 72 -18.63 -19.24 -3.34
N ASP A 73 -17.36 -18.85 -3.25
CA ASP A 73 -16.25 -19.48 -3.96
C ASP A 73 -14.91 -19.23 -3.22
N VAL A 74 -14.41 -20.30 -2.58
CA VAL A 74 -13.14 -20.27 -1.85
C VAL A 74 -11.92 -20.12 -2.77
N ILE A 75 -12.00 -20.58 -4.03
CA ILE A 75 -10.92 -20.46 -5.01
C ILE A 75 -10.83 -19.02 -5.50
N GLU A 76 -11.98 -18.39 -5.77
CA GLU A 76 -12.06 -16.96 -6.09
C GLU A 76 -11.58 -16.09 -4.92
N LEU A 77 -11.98 -16.42 -3.68
CA LEU A 77 -11.46 -15.77 -2.48
C LEU A 77 -9.93 -15.86 -2.37
N LYS A 78 -9.34 -17.05 -2.52
CA LYS A 78 -7.89 -17.23 -2.45
C LYS A 78 -7.16 -16.35 -3.46
N ARG A 79 -7.69 -16.23 -4.68
CA ARG A 79 -7.16 -15.35 -5.72
C ARG A 79 -7.28 -13.88 -5.33
N ALA A 80 -8.43 -13.47 -4.80
CA ALA A 80 -8.67 -12.11 -4.34
C ALA A 80 -7.69 -11.70 -3.23
N VAL A 81 -7.57 -12.53 -2.19
CA VAL A 81 -6.65 -12.30 -1.06
C VAL A 81 -5.20 -12.27 -1.54
N ALA A 82 -4.80 -13.17 -2.44
CA ALA A 82 -3.44 -13.16 -3.00
C ALA A 82 -3.14 -11.87 -3.78
N LYS A 83 -4.12 -11.33 -4.53
CA LYS A 83 -3.96 -10.07 -5.27
C LYS A 83 -3.81 -8.87 -4.31
N ILE A 84 -4.63 -8.82 -3.26
CA ILE A 84 -4.57 -7.77 -2.22
C ILE A 84 -3.24 -7.86 -1.48
N LYS A 85 -2.82 -9.06 -1.05
CA LYS A 85 -1.54 -9.30 -0.38
C LYS A 85 -0.35 -8.82 -1.20
N LYS A 86 -0.23 -9.29 -2.45
CA LYS A 86 0.87 -8.88 -3.34
C LYS A 86 0.95 -7.37 -3.55
N THR A 87 -0.20 -6.70 -3.66
CA THR A 87 -0.24 -5.25 -3.82
C THR A 87 0.15 -4.55 -2.52
N THR A 88 -0.32 -5.05 -1.37
CA THR A 88 0.01 -4.49 -0.05
C THR A 88 1.52 -4.62 0.22
N GLU A 89 2.11 -5.78 -0.08
CA GLU A 89 3.56 -6.02 0.05
C GLU A 89 4.38 -5.15 -0.90
N ALA A 90 3.90 -4.94 -2.15
CA ALA A 90 4.55 -4.04 -3.10
C ALA A 90 4.50 -2.56 -2.69
N LEU A 91 3.56 -2.20 -1.80
CA LEU A 91 3.43 -0.87 -1.20
C LEU A 91 4.08 -0.82 0.20
N GLU A 92 4.93 -1.80 0.54
CA GLU A 92 5.61 -1.92 1.83
C GLU A 92 4.66 -1.89 3.04
N GLY A 93 3.42 -2.32 2.82
CA GLY A 93 2.37 -2.37 3.82
C GLY A 93 2.32 -3.67 4.61
N ASN A 94 1.35 -3.76 5.51
CA ASN A 94 1.03 -4.97 6.27
C ASN A 94 -0.38 -5.47 5.99
N ILE A 95 -0.55 -6.80 6.00
CA ILE A 95 -1.84 -7.45 5.83
C ILE A 95 -1.97 -8.62 6.81
N THR A 96 -3.11 -8.72 7.49
CA THR A 96 -3.41 -9.85 8.37
C THR A 96 -4.89 -10.19 8.39
N GLY A 97 -5.21 -11.41 8.84
CA GLY A 97 -6.58 -11.81 9.16
C GLY A 97 -6.95 -11.43 10.59
N PHE A 98 -8.21 -11.05 10.80
CA PHE A 98 -8.79 -10.82 12.12
C PHE A 98 -10.08 -11.63 12.26
N GLY A 99 -10.08 -12.63 13.14
CA GLY A 99 -11.18 -13.58 13.25
C GLY A 99 -11.34 -14.42 11.98
N GLU A 100 -12.58 -14.83 11.69
CA GLU A 100 -12.86 -15.76 10.58
C GLU A 100 -13.02 -15.07 9.22
N ASN A 101 -13.59 -13.85 9.21
CA ASN A 101 -14.07 -13.22 7.98
C ASN A 101 -13.50 -11.82 7.72
N ILE A 102 -12.62 -11.29 8.57
CA ILE A 102 -12.04 -9.95 8.36
C ILE A 102 -10.58 -10.07 7.95
N ILE A 103 -10.19 -9.25 6.99
CA ILE A 103 -8.81 -9.00 6.61
C ILE A 103 -8.54 -7.51 6.81
N ILE A 104 -7.40 -7.19 7.41
CA ILE A 104 -6.93 -5.82 7.58
C ILE A 104 -5.72 -5.65 6.68
N ALA A 105 -5.74 -4.61 5.84
CA ALA A 105 -4.60 -4.20 5.03
C ALA A 105 -4.25 -2.74 5.32
N THR A 106 -2.96 -2.49 5.53
CA THR A 106 -2.39 -1.21 5.97
C THR A 106 -1.29 -0.81 4.99
N PRO A 107 -1.19 0.47 4.60
CA PRO A 107 -0.03 1.00 3.88
C PRO A 107 1.19 1.13 4.79
N GLN A 108 2.35 1.47 4.21
CA GLN A 108 3.64 1.62 4.90
C GLN A 108 3.61 2.42 6.22
N PHE A 109 2.77 3.45 6.33
CA PHE A 109 2.75 4.32 7.52
C PHE A 109 2.12 3.66 8.76
N ALA A 110 1.50 2.48 8.62
CA ALA A 110 0.81 1.79 9.71
C ALA A 110 1.26 0.32 9.82
N GLU A 111 1.51 -0.11 11.06
CA GLU A 111 1.90 -1.48 11.38
C GLU A 111 0.78 -2.18 12.17
N ILE A 112 0.59 -3.47 11.93
CA ILE A 112 -0.41 -4.27 12.64
C ILE A 112 0.26 -5.04 13.79
N SER A 113 0.00 -4.61 15.03
CA SER A 113 0.48 -5.33 16.22
C SER A 113 -0.42 -6.54 16.52
N ILE A 114 0.11 -7.74 16.31
CA ILE A 114 -0.55 -8.98 16.67
C ILE A 114 -0.04 -9.42 18.05
N PRO A 115 -0.89 -9.50 19.09
CA PRO A 115 -0.45 -10.00 20.39
C PRO A 115 0.03 -11.45 20.23
N LYS A 116 1.25 -11.72 20.69
CA LYS A 116 1.74 -13.10 20.79
C LYS A 116 0.81 -13.83 21.75
N LEU A 117 0.20 -14.94 21.31
CA LEU A 117 -0.53 -15.80 22.25
C LEU A 117 0.45 -16.20 23.37
N PRO A 118 0.01 -16.23 24.63
CA PRO A 118 0.85 -16.68 25.72
C PRO A 118 1.33 -18.09 25.41
N GLN A 119 2.65 -18.23 25.21
CA GLN A 119 3.27 -19.54 25.04
C GLN A 119 3.15 -20.24 26.39
N ASN A 120 2.30 -21.27 26.49
CA ASN A 120 2.28 -22.13 27.67
C ASN A 120 3.61 -22.89 27.72
N SER A 121 4.56 -22.38 28.51
CA SER A 121 5.80 -23.05 28.85
C SER A 121 5.51 -24.25 29.77
N ASN A 122 4.99 -25.33 29.20
CA ASN A 122 5.03 -26.65 29.83
C ASN A 122 6.43 -27.23 29.62
N ASP A 123 7.34 -26.81 30.49
CA ASP A 123 8.69 -27.32 30.63
C ASP A 123 8.63 -28.74 31.24
N ASN A 124 8.31 -29.75 30.41
CA ASN A 124 8.34 -31.18 30.78
C ASN A 124 9.78 -31.73 30.74
N SER A 125 10.73 -31.06 31.38
CA SER A 125 12.14 -31.45 31.42
C SER A 125 12.60 -32.00 32.79
N LYS A 126 11.67 -32.48 33.64
CA LYS A 126 12.02 -33.10 34.94
C LYS A 126 11.16 -34.31 35.33
N LEU A 127 11.10 -35.36 34.51
CA LEU A 127 10.44 -36.61 34.93
C LEU A 127 11.19 -37.92 34.58
N ASN A 128 12.40 -37.86 34.01
CA ASN A 128 13.24 -39.06 33.88
C ASN A 128 14.49 -38.95 34.76
N SER A 129 14.31 -39.15 36.06
CA SER A 129 15.39 -39.55 36.96
C SER A 129 14.80 -40.26 38.17
N TYR A 130 14.40 -41.53 38.00
CA TYR A 130 14.45 -42.60 39.00
C TYR A 130 14.45 -43.94 38.27
#